data_AF-A0A1J5QJF2-F1
#
_entry.id   AF-A0A1J5QJF2-F1
#
_cell.length_a   1.000
_cell.length_b   1.000
_cell.length_c   1.000
_cell.angle_alpha   90.00
_cell.angle_beta   90.00
_cell.angle_gamma   90.00
#
_symmetry.space_group_name_H-M   'P 1'
#
loop_
_entity.id
_entity.type
_entity.pdbx_description
1 polymer ?
#
loop_
_entity_poly.entity_id
_entity_poly.type
_entity_poly.pdbx_seq_one_letter_code
_entity_poly.pdbx_strand_id
1 'polypeptide(L)'
;MEVPAKKWFRLAPGAEVRLRRACLVTCREVVKDASGAVVELRCTWDPASLGGDAPDGRKVKGTLQWIPVKEAIRAEVRLYDRLFTAEDPMDVPEGGDWRDTLNPASLQGIEAILEPALAAAEPGSRPGASSSPHGPRPVRRRTPRRS
;
A
#
# COMPACT_ATOMS: atom_id res chain seq x y z
N MET A 1 1.10 11.57 -13.51
CA MET A 1 0.38 12.85 -13.46
C MET A 1 0.86 13.60 -12.21
N GLU A 2 1.60 14.70 -12.38
CA GLU A 2 2.15 15.49 -11.27
C GLU A 2 1.23 16.63 -10.81
N VAL A 3 0.22 16.95 -11.62
CA VAL A 3 -0.88 17.81 -11.22
C VAL A 3 -1.90 16.93 -10.49
N PRO A 4 -2.05 17.08 -9.16
CA PRO A 4 -2.95 16.23 -8.40
C PRO A 4 -4.41 16.49 -8.78
N ALA A 5 -5.20 15.42 -8.89
CA ALA A 5 -6.64 15.53 -9.04
C ALA A 5 -7.30 16.16 -7.79
N LYS A 6 -8.50 16.72 -7.94
CA LYS A 6 -9.29 17.19 -6.78
C LYS A 6 -9.48 16.01 -5.80
N LYS A 7 -9.24 16.26 -4.50
CA LYS A 7 -9.24 15.24 -3.41
C LYS A 7 -8.06 14.25 -3.44
N TRP A 8 -6.94 14.60 -4.07
CA TRP A 8 -5.67 13.89 -3.86
C TRP A 8 -5.09 14.19 -2.48
N PHE A 9 -5.06 13.20 -1.59
CA PHE A 9 -4.51 13.32 -0.23
C PHE A 9 -3.22 12.52 -0.06
N ARG A 10 -2.41 12.45 -1.11
CA ARG A 10 -1.08 11.81 -1.08
C ARG A 10 -0.03 12.83 -1.49
N LEU A 11 1.22 12.37 -1.57
CA LEU A 11 2.33 13.23 -1.95
C LEU A 11 2.18 13.69 -3.42
N ALA A 12 2.54 14.94 -3.67
CA ALA A 12 2.60 15.60 -4.96
C ALA A 12 3.63 16.75 -4.85
N PRO A 13 4.19 17.28 -5.94
CA PRO A 13 5.08 18.44 -5.87
C PRO A 13 4.46 19.59 -5.07
N GLY A 14 5.18 20.09 -4.06
CA GLY A 14 4.72 21.14 -3.15
C GLY A 14 3.71 20.70 -2.08
N ALA A 15 3.20 19.47 -2.13
CA ALA A 15 2.27 18.94 -1.14
C ALA A 15 2.99 18.34 0.07
N GLU A 16 2.38 18.48 1.23
CA GLU A 16 2.84 17.94 2.51
C GLU A 16 1.94 16.79 2.98
N VAL A 17 2.56 15.71 3.48
CA VAL A 17 1.87 14.53 4.01
C VAL A 17 2.52 14.08 5.31
N ARG A 18 1.78 13.29 6.10
CA ARG A 18 2.32 12.60 7.27
C ARG A 18 2.92 11.26 6.88
N LEU A 19 4.12 10.97 7.32
CA LEU A 19 4.62 9.59 7.36
C LEU A 19 4.13 8.92 8.64
N ARG A 20 3.53 7.74 8.51
CA ARG A 20 2.93 7.02 9.64
C ARG A 20 3.97 6.79 10.74
N ARG A 21 3.66 7.23 11.97
CA ARG A 21 4.53 7.15 13.16
C ARG A 21 5.87 7.89 13.02
N ALA A 22 5.96 8.89 12.15
CA ALA A 22 7.18 9.67 11.96
C ALA A 22 6.86 11.17 11.97
N CYS A 23 7.09 11.85 10.86
CA CYS A 23 7.03 13.31 10.71
C CYS A 23 6.21 13.73 9.49
N LEU A 24 6.05 15.04 9.32
CA LEU A 24 5.54 15.65 8.09
C LEU A 24 6.66 15.81 7.06
N VAL A 25 6.33 15.51 5.81
CA VAL A 25 7.25 15.54 4.67
C VAL A 25 6.61 16.29 3.51
N THR A 26 7.35 17.22 2.92
CA THR A 26 6.97 18.01 1.74
C THR A 26 7.82 17.63 0.54
N CYS A 27 7.18 17.28 -0.59
CA CYS A 27 7.89 16.97 -1.83
C CYS A 27 8.36 18.26 -2.51
N ARG A 28 9.66 18.36 -2.80
CA ARG A 28 10.28 19.51 -3.47
C ARG A 28 10.54 19.24 -4.94
N GLU A 29 11.02 18.06 -5.27
CA GLU A 29 11.45 17.71 -6.62
C GLU A 29 11.09 16.27 -6.97
N VAL A 30 10.72 16.04 -8.22
CA VAL A 30 10.50 14.72 -8.81
C VAL A 30 11.59 14.50 -9.85
N VAL A 31 12.50 13.57 -9.59
CA VAL A 31 13.59 13.24 -10.51
C VAL A 31 13.14 12.11 -11.43
N LYS A 32 13.40 12.27 -12.72
CA LYS A 32 13.05 11.30 -13.75
C LYS A 32 14.27 10.83 -14.51
N ASP A 33 14.22 9.61 -15.02
CA ASP A 33 15.19 9.12 -15.98
C ASP A 33 14.89 9.60 -17.41
N ALA A 34 15.73 9.17 -18.37
CA ALA A 34 15.58 9.53 -19.78
C ALA A 34 14.28 9.00 -20.43
N SER A 35 13.65 7.98 -19.87
CA SER A 35 12.37 7.45 -20.33
C SER A 35 11.17 8.24 -19.78
N GLY A 36 11.41 9.13 -18.83
CA GLY A 36 10.38 9.88 -18.12
C GLY A 36 9.80 9.15 -16.90
N ALA A 37 10.37 8.00 -16.50
CA ALA A 37 9.96 7.28 -15.30
C ALA A 37 10.49 7.98 -14.04
N VAL A 38 9.67 8.02 -12.98
CA VAL A 38 10.06 8.63 -11.69
C VAL A 38 11.00 7.67 -10.96
N VAL A 39 12.20 8.15 -10.64
CA VAL A 39 13.25 7.34 -9.99
C VAL A 39 13.60 7.82 -8.57
N GLU A 40 13.35 9.09 -8.26
CA GLU A 40 13.63 9.65 -6.94
C GLU A 40 12.68 10.81 -6.63
N LEU A 41 12.28 10.92 -5.35
CA LEU A 41 11.56 12.07 -4.82
C LEU A 41 12.44 12.77 -3.79
N ARG A 42 12.75 14.04 -4.02
CA ARG A 42 13.50 14.84 -3.04
C ARG A 42 12.53 15.63 -2.20
N CYS A 43 12.61 15.41 -0.89
CA CYS A 43 11.68 15.96 0.06
C CYS A 43 12.40 16.68 1.18
N THR A 44 11.74 17.67 1.76
CA THR A 44 12.10 18.24 3.06
C THR A 44 11.17 17.67 4.13
N TRP A 45 11.64 17.54 5.36
CA TRP A 45 10.82 17.09 6.48
C TRP A 45 10.90 18.09 7.63
N ASP A 46 9.88 18.08 8.49
CA ASP A 46 9.80 18.93 9.67
C ASP A 46 10.19 18.14 10.94
N PRO A 47 11.36 18.43 11.55
CA PRO A 47 11.79 17.78 12.79
C PRO A 47 10.87 17.99 13.98
N ALA A 48 10.20 19.14 14.06
CA ALA A 48 9.31 19.47 15.16
C ALA A 48 8.00 18.67 15.14
N SER A 49 7.69 18.02 14.00
CA SER A 49 6.50 17.18 13.83
C SER A 49 6.73 15.70 14.16
N LEU A 50 7.94 15.32 14.58
CA LEU A 50 8.28 13.94 14.90
C LEU A 50 7.42 13.41 16.05
N GLY A 51 6.77 12.26 15.84
CA GLY A 51 5.96 11.60 16.87
C GLY A 51 4.46 11.94 16.83
N GLY A 52 4.03 12.81 15.92
CA GLY A 52 2.61 13.04 15.74
C GLY A 52 2.32 14.35 15.04
N ASP A 53 2.04 15.38 15.82
CA ASP A 53 1.47 16.63 15.34
C ASP A 53 2.50 17.73 15.19
N ALA A 54 2.26 18.61 14.22
CA ALA A 54 3.07 19.80 14.06
C ALA A 54 2.69 20.82 15.15
N PRO A 55 3.67 21.43 15.83
CA PRO A 55 3.41 22.36 16.95
C PRO A 55 2.71 23.65 16.52
N ASP A 56 2.77 23.99 15.23
CA ASP A 56 2.06 25.12 14.63
C ASP A 56 0.57 24.83 14.34
N GLY A 57 0.09 23.60 14.62
CA GLY A 57 -1.30 23.20 14.47
C GLY A 57 -1.75 22.95 13.03
N ARG A 58 -0.83 22.95 12.05
CA ARG A 58 -1.21 22.72 10.64
C ARG A 58 -1.72 21.30 10.42
N LYS A 59 -2.78 21.20 9.63
CA LYS A 59 -3.45 19.92 9.32
C LYS A 59 -3.06 19.41 7.95
N VAL A 60 -2.51 18.19 7.91
CA VAL A 60 -2.30 17.44 6.67
C VAL A 60 -3.42 16.44 6.46
N LYS A 61 -3.84 16.27 5.20
CA LYS A 61 -4.99 15.42 4.84
C LYS A 61 -4.63 13.94 4.61
N GLY A 62 -3.34 13.66 4.45
CA GLY A 62 -2.83 12.34 4.06
C GLY A 62 -1.84 11.76 5.06
N THR A 63 -1.95 10.47 5.34
CA THR A 63 -0.91 9.68 6.02
C THR A 63 -0.45 8.54 5.11
N LEU A 64 0.86 8.44 4.88
CA LEU A 64 1.48 7.41 4.05
C LEU A 64 2.23 6.39 4.92
N GLN A 65 2.16 5.12 4.53
CA GLN A 65 3.08 4.09 5.02
C GLN A 65 4.45 4.31 4.35
N TRP A 66 5.51 3.96 5.06
CA TRP A 66 6.89 4.10 4.60
C TRP A 66 7.77 3.07 5.32
N ILE A 67 8.98 2.84 4.80
CA ILE A 67 9.99 1.95 5.38
C ILE A 67 11.37 2.59 5.14
N PRO A 68 12.27 2.66 6.15
CA PRO A 68 13.64 3.09 5.93
C PRO A 68 14.39 2.08 5.07
N VAL A 69 15.02 2.54 3.98
CA VAL A 69 15.68 1.66 3.01
C VAL A 69 16.84 0.84 3.60
N LYS A 70 17.53 1.36 4.62
CA LYS A 70 18.73 0.72 5.21
C LYS A 70 18.41 -0.60 5.92
N GLU A 71 17.21 -0.72 6.47
CA GLU A 71 16.79 -1.87 7.29
C GLU A 71 15.69 -2.68 6.58
N ALA A 72 15.26 -2.23 5.40
CA ALA A 72 14.26 -2.89 4.61
C ALA A 72 14.71 -4.27 4.11
N ILE A 73 13.77 -5.21 4.07
CA ILE A 73 13.98 -6.50 3.40
C ILE A 73 13.23 -6.55 2.08
N ARG A 74 13.78 -7.27 1.10
CA ARG A 74 13.12 -7.58 -0.17
C ARG A 74 12.39 -8.91 -0.04
N ALA A 75 11.17 -8.97 -0.57
CA ALA A 75 10.39 -10.20 -0.62
C ALA A 75 9.47 -10.23 -1.83
N GLU A 76 9.15 -11.43 -2.31
CA GLU A 76 8.04 -11.65 -3.23
C GLU A 76 6.73 -11.53 -2.44
N VAL A 77 5.81 -10.69 -2.91
CA VAL A 77 4.44 -10.60 -2.40
C VAL A 77 3.49 -11.11 -3.47
N ARG A 78 2.60 -12.02 -3.07
CA ARG A 78 1.56 -12.57 -3.92
C ARG A 78 0.25 -11.84 -3.67
N LEU A 79 -0.16 -11.04 -4.65
CA LEU A 79 -1.45 -10.37 -4.66
C LEU A 79 -2.47 -11.33 -5.25
N TYR A 80 -3.41 -11.77 -4.42
CA TYR A 80 -4.52 -12.61 -4.85
C TYR A 80 -5.76 -11.75 -5.12
N ASP A 81 -6.40 -12.01 -6.25
CA ASP A 81 -7.72 -11.51 -6.60
C ASP A 81 -8.70 -12.71 -6.76
N ARG A 82 -9.94 -12.44 -7.14
CA ARG A 82 -10.92 -13.47 -7.48
C ARG A 82 -10.35 -14.40 -8.56
N LEU A 83 -10.50 -15.71 -8.34
CA LEU A 83 -10.06 -16.73 -9.30
C LEU A 83 -10.83 -16.66 -10.62
N PHE A 84 -12.10 -16.27 -10.57
CA PHE A 84 -12.99 -16.16 -11.72
C PHE A 84 -13.43 -14.72 -11.93
N THR A 85 -13.56 -14.33 -13.20
CA THR A 85 -14.09 -13.03 -13.62
C THR A 85 -15.61 -12.99 -13.53
N ALA A 86 -16.28 -14.14 -13.73
CA ALA A 86 -17.71 -14.31 -13.57
C ALA A 86 -18.13 -14.46 -12.09
N GLU A 87 -19.39 -14.14 -11.79
CA GLU A 87 -20.00 -14.43 -10.49
C GLU A 87 -20.33 -15.92 -10.35
N ASP A 88 -20.92 -16.51 -11.39
CA ASP A 88 -21.06 -17.96 -11.54
C ASP A 88 -20.08 -18.46 -12.62
N PRO A 89 -19.03 -19.22 -12.25
CA PRO A 89 -18.06 -19.76 -13.21
C PRO A 89 -18.65 -20.77 -14.21
N MET A 90 -19.84 -21.32 -13.92
CA MET A 90 -20.51 -22.29 -14.79
C MET A 90 -21.49 -21.64 -15.76
N ASP A 91 -21.79 -20.35 -15.58
CA ASP A 91 -22.65 -19.58 -16.48
C ASP A 91 -21.85 -19.13 -17.71
N VAL A 92 -21.51 -20.12 -18.55
CA VAL A 92 -20.82 -19.94 -19.83
C VAL A 92 -21.78 -20.22 -20.99
N PRO A 93 -21.61 -19.56 -22.15
CA PRO A 93 -22.40 -19.85 -23.34
C PRO A 93 -22.33 -21.32 -23.73
N GLU A 94 -23.34 -21.80 -24.48
CA GLU A 94 -23.38 -23.19 -24.95
C GLU A 94 -22.09 -23.55 -25.70
N GLY A 95 -21.41 -24.62 -25.26
CA GLY A 95 -20.12 -25.05 -25.78
C GLY A 95 -18.89 -24.40 -25.13
N GLY A 96 -19.06 -23.48 -24.18
CA GLY A 96 -17.98 -22.88 -23.39
C GLY A 96 -17.51 -23.75 -22.21
N ASP A 97 -16.31 -23.46 -21.69
CA ASP A 97 -15.73 -24.11 -20.51
C ASP A 97 -15.62 -23.10 -19.35
N TRP A 98 -15.85 -23.53 -18.12
CA TRP A 98 -15.66 -22.70 -16.93
C TRP A 98 -14.23 -22.10 -16.86
N ARG A 99 -13.25 -22.77 -17.45
CA ARG A 99 -11.87 -22.28 -17.57
C ARG A 99 -11.77 -20.97 -18.35
N ASP A 100 -12.71 -20.70 -19.25
CA ASP A 100 -12.78 -19.45 -20.00
C ASP A 100 -13.10 -18.25 -19.09
N THR A 101 -13.63 -18.51 -17.89
CA THR A 101 -13.90 -17.49 -16.87
C THR A 101 -12.75 -17.30 -15.87
N LEU A 102 -11.65 -18.04 -16.01
CA LEU A 102 -10.48 -17.86 -15.14
C LEU A 102 -9.92 -16.44 -15.29
N ASN A 103 -9.69 -15.79 -14.15
CA ASN A 103 -9.07 -14.49 -14.11
C ASN A 103 -7.53 -14.67 -14.22
N PRO A 104 -6.91 -14.22 -15.33
CA PRO A 104 -5.46 -14.31 -15.49
C PRO A 104 -4.71 -13.42 -14.49
N ALA A 105 -5.39 -12.43 -13.90
CA ALA A 105 -4.86 -11.57 -12.84
C ALA A 105 -5.18 -12.09 -11.41
N SER A 106 -5.74 -13.30 -11.27
CA SER A 106 -6.09 -13.88 -9.96
C SER A 106 -4.89 -14.06 -9.02
N LEU A 107 -3.69 -14.15 -9.57
CA LEU A 107 -2.43 -14.14 -8.83
C LEU A 107 -1.40 -13.27 -9.55
N GLN A 108 -0.87 -12.28 -8.85
CA GLN A 108 0.26 -11.48 -9.31
C GLN A 108 1.39 -11.54 -8.28
N GLY A 109 2.57 -11.97 -8.71
CA GLY A 109 3.80 -11.85 -7.92
C GLY A 109 4.44 -10.49 -8.15
N ILE A 110 4.76 -9.78 -7.07
CA ILE A 110 5.50 -8.52 -7.12
C ILE A 110 6.72 -8.59 -6.20
N GLU A 111 7.81 -7.92 -6.57
CA GLU A 111 8.88 -7.63 -5.63
C GLU A 111 8.46 -6.44 -4.76
N ALA A 112 8.55 -6.60 -3.44
CA ALA A 112 8.19 -5.58 -2.48
C ALA A 112 9.28 -5.38 -1.44
N ILE A 113 9.25 -4.18 -0.85
CA ILE A 113 10.05 -3.80 0.30
C ILE A 113 9.20 -3.91 1.55
N LEU A 114 9.67 -4.67 2.54
CA LEU A 114 8.96 -4.95 3.78
C LEU A 114 9.74 -4.46 5.02
N GLU A 115 9.01 -4.26 6.12
CA GLU A 115 9.61 -3.93 7.41
C GLU A 115 10.46 -5.13 7.92
N PRO A 116 11.64 -4.89 8.50
CA PRO A 116 12.56 -5.96 8.93
C PRO A 116 11.95 -6.95 9.93
N ALA A 117 10.98 -6.51 10.75
CA ALA A 117 10.29 -7.38 11.70
C ALA A 117 9.58 -8.57 11.02
N LEU A 118 9.28 -8.49 9.72
CA LEU A 118 8.67 -9.58 8.96
C LEU A 118 9.65 -10.68 8.55
N ALA A 119 10.97 -10.48 8.72
CA ALA A 119 11.97 -11.51 8.41
C ALA A 119 11.82 -12.76 9.29
N ALA A 120 11.31 -12.59 10.51
CA ALA A 120 11.08 -13.67 11.48
C ALA A 120 9.60 -14.09 11.56
N ALA A 121 8.79 -13.74 10.54
CA ALA A 121 7.37 -14.10 10.54
C ALA A 121 7.19 -15.58 10.21
N GLU A 122 6.57 -16.32 11.14
CA GLU A 122 6.24 -17.73 10.92
C GLU A 122 5.10 -17.91 9.92
N PRO A 123 5.08 -19.00 9.13
CA PRO A 123 3.96 -19.33 8.26
C PRO A 123 2.62 -19.33 9.02
N GLY A 124 1.60 -18.68 8.45
CA GLY A 124 0.28 -18.56 9.07
C GLY A 124 0.16 -17.48 10.15
N SER A 125 1.27 -16.86 10.57
CA SER A 125 1.23 -15.67 11.43
C SER A 125 0.54 -14.50 10.71
N ARG A 126 -0.21 -13.67 11.45
CA ARG A 126 -0.94 -12.53 10.91
C ARG A 126 -0.51 -11.24 11.62
N PRO A 127 0.07 -10.26 10.91
CA PRO A 127 0.41 -8.98 11.49
C PRO A 127 -0.82 -8.29 12.10
N GLY A 128 -0.77 -7.97 13.40
CA GLY A 128 -1.82 -7.23 14.10
C GLY A 128 -3.02 -8.06 14.59
N ALA A 129 -3.00 -9.39 14.45
CA ALA A 129 -3.90 -10.25 15.21
C ALA A 129 -3.28 -10.48 16.60
N SER A 130 -3.93 -9.99 17.67
CA SER A 130 -3.54 -10.42 19.01
C SER A 130 -3.71 -11.93 19.08
N SER A 131 -2.67 -12.63 19.55
CA SER A 131 -2.72 -14.05 19.86
C SER A 131 -3.66 -14.24 21.06
N SER A 132 -4.96 -14.32 20.80
CA SER A 132 -5.92 -14.78 21.80
C SER A 132 -5.96 -16.31 21.74
N PRO A 133 -5.88 -17.01 22.89
CA PRO A 133 -5.87 -18.48 22.93
C PRO A 133 -7.23 -19.11 22.58
N HIS A 134 -8.24 -18.31 22.24
CA HIS A 134 -9.51 -18.79 21.73
C HIS A 134 -9.60 -18.45 20.24
N GLY A 135 -9.84 -19.48 19.42
CA GLY A 135 -9.77 -19.44 17.95
C GLY A 135 -10.49 -18.25 17.31
N PRO A 136 -10.12 -17.91 16.05
CA PRO A 136 -10.47 -16.64 15.44
C PRO A 136 -12.00 -16.48 15.31
N ARG A 137 -12.58 -15.58 16.12
CA ARG A 137 -13.88 -15.00 15.82
C ARG A 137 -13.73 -14.04 14.64
N PRO A 138 -14.59 -14.09 13.62
CA PRO A 138 -14.47 -13.25 12.44
C PRO A 138 -14.76 -11.78 12.80
N VAL A 139 -13.71 -11.00 13.02
CA VAL A 139 -13.84 -9.53 13.07
C VAL A 139 -13.82 -9.02 11.63
N ARG A 140 -15.00 -8.76 11.07
CA ARG A 140 -15.14 -7.98 9.83
C ARG A 140 -14.62 -6.56 10.08
N ARG A 141 -13.36 -6.31 9.74
CA ARG A 141 -12.86 -4.94 9.55
C ARG A 141 -13.08 -4.55 8.09
N ARG A 142 -13.95 -3.57 7.85
CA ARG A 142 -14.07 -2.90 6.55
C ARG A 142 -12.71 -2.26 6.21
N THR A 143 -12.05 -2.76 5.17
CA THR A 143 -11.00 -2.02 4.47
C THR A 143 -11.64 -0.77 3.84
N PRO A 144 -11.08 0.44 4.02
CA PRO A 144 -11.53 1.58 3.25
C PRO A 144 -11.24 1.32 1.76
N ARG A 145 -12.25 1.52 0.92
CA ARG A 145 -12.19 1.39 -0.54
C ARG A 145 -10.95 2.11 -1.07
N ARG A 146 -10.12 1.39 -1.85
CA ARG A 146 -9.21 2.02 -2.81
C ARG A 146 -10.08 2.71 -3.85
N SER A 147 -9.99 4.03 -3.90
CA SER A 147 -10.38 4.87 -5.03
C SER A 147 -9.36 4.77 -6.15
#